data_AF-A0A496XBF3-F1
#
_entry.id   AF-A0A496XBF3-F1
#
_cell.length_a   1.000
_cell.length_b   1.000
_cell.length_c   1.000
_cell.angle_alpha   90.00
_cell.angle_beta   90.00
_cell.angle_gamma   90.00
#
_symmetry.space_group_name_H-M   'P 1'
#
loop_
_entity.id
_entity.type
_entity.pdbx_description
1 polymer ?
#
loop_
_entity_poly.entity_id
_entity_poly.type
_entity_poly.pdbx_seq_one_letter_code
_entity_poly.pdbx_strand_id
1 'polypeptide(L)'
;MENSKDANMTIDRRKFIFRTTQAVAGTVLATSAISSIASDPAPVVDDAGDASPVVDNSDPSFVMNSMTPNVCGTCQYWGAQRRVSEDGKSVSIDSLGWCNNRKSPNFRKTTGPQTGPMKVWEQWAALTQE
;
A
#
# COMPACT_ATOMS: atom_id res chain seq x y z
N MET A 1 -51.43 -13.55 3.58
CA MET A 1 -50.40 -12.69 4.17
C MET A 1 -49.04 -13.40 4.04
N GLU A 2 -48.61 -13.81 2.84
CA GLU A 2 -48.17 -12.96 1.71
C GLU A 2 -46.97 -12.10 2.12
N ASN A 3 -45.76 -12.58 1.87
CA ASN A 3 -44.96 -12.34 0.66
C ASN A 3 -44.68 -10.86 0.39
N SER A 4 -43.45 -10.44 0.73
CA SER A 4 -42.72 -9.32 0.11
C SER A 4 -41.23 -9.56 0.39
N LYS A 5 -40.51 -10.34 -0.45
CA LYS A 5 -40.09 -10.10 -1.84
C LYS A 5 -38.72 -9.43 -1.89
N ASP A 6 -37.73 -10.22 -2.26
CA ASP A 6 -36.31 -9.89 -2.31
C ASP A 6 -35.99 -8.74 -3.26
N ALA A 7 -35.16 -7.81 -2.80
CA ALA A 7 -34.55 -6.79 -3.64
C ALA A 7 -33.20 -7.29 -4.19
N ASN A 8 -33.25 -8.12 -5.24
CA ASN A 8 -32.08 -8.51 -6.02
C ASN A 8 -31.54 -7.29 -6.78
N MET A 9 -30.56 -6.59 -6.21
CA MET A 9 -29.89 -5.46 -6.86
C MET A 9 -28.84 -5.95 -7.86
N THR A 10 -29.27 -6.24 -9.08
CA THR A 10 -28.39 -6.65 -10.18
C THR A 10 -27.62 -5.43 -10.73
N ILE A 11 -26.32 -5.35 -10.46
CA ILE A 11 -25.43 -4.31 -11.01
C ILE A 11 -24.88 -4.76 -12.37
N ASP A 12 -25.42 -4.19 -13.46
CA ASP A 12 -25.03 -4.49 -14.84
C ASP A 12 -23.66 -3.87 -15.19
N ARG A 13 -22.73 -4.71 -15.69
CA ARG A 13 -21.35 -4.33 -16.05
C ARG A 13 -21.30 -3.71 -17.45
N ARG A 14 -21.10 -2.39 -17.57
CA ARG A 14 -20.92 -1.74 -18.89
C ARG A 14 -19.67 -0.86 -19.03
N LYS A 15 -18.67 -1.47 -19.67
CA LYS A 15 -17.73 -0.91 -20.67
C LYS A 15 -17.21 0.53 -20.46
N PHE A 16 -15.94 0.63 -20.08
CA PHE A 16 -15.04 1.68 -20.57
C PHE A 16 -13.76 1.05 -21.14
N ILE A 17 -13.70 0.92 -22.47
CA ILE A 17 -12.49 0.60 -23.25
C ILE A 17 -12.50 1.53 -24.46
N PHE A 18 -11.49 2.40 -24.58
CA PHE A 18 -11.08 3.24 -25.73
C PHE A 18 -10.06 4.28 -25.18
N ARG A 19 -8.91 4.64 -25.77
CA ARG A 19 -8.27 4.53 -27.11
C ARG A 19 -6.75 4.38 -26.91
N THR A 20 -6.05 3.39 -27.48
CA THR A 20 -5.34 3.41 -28.79
C THR A 20 -4.37 4.57 -29.06
N THR A 21 -3.07 4.23 -29.01
CA THR A 21 -1.93 4.66 -29.88
C THR A 21 -1.56 6.13 -30.06
N GLN A 22 -0.28 6.43 -29.78
CA GLN A 22 0.69 6.72 -30.85
C GLN A 22 2.13 6.42 -30.37
N ALA A 23 2.98 5.93 -31.27
CA ALA A 23 4.40 5.70 -31.03
C ALA A 23 5.21 6.75 -31.79
N VAL A 24 6.33 7.21 -31.22
CA VAL A 24 7.28 8.10 -31.91
C VAL A 24 8.65 7.42 -31.91
N ALA A 25 9.14 7.09 -33.10
CA ALA A 25 10.50 6.61 -33.31
C ALA A 25 11.40 7.81 -33.67
N GLY A 26 12.61 7.84 -33.13
CA GLY A 26 13.58 8.90 -33.41
C GLY A 26 15.00 8.47 -33.07
N THR A 27 15.73 7.94 -34.06
CA THR A 27 17.15 7.61 -33.95
C THR A 27 18.01 8.78 -34.43
N VAL A 28 19.03 9.16 -33.67
CA VAL A 28 20.17 9.95 -34.19
C VAL A 28 21.46 9.33 -33.68
N LEU A 29 22.35 8.95 -34.61
CA LEU A 29 23.70 8.49 -34.34
C LEU A 29 24.69 9.63 -34.62
N ALA A 30 25.62 9.90 -33.70
CA ALA A 30 26.82 10.70 -33.99
C ALA A 30 27.99 10.30 -33.07
N THR A 31 29.00 9.65 -33.66
CA THR A 31 30.30 9.33 -33.05
C THR A 31 31.19 10.58 -32.97
N SER A 32 31.89 10.88 -31.87
CA SER A 32 33.22 10.34 -31.47
C SER A 32 33.81 11.28 -30.37
N ALA A 33 34.96 11.07 -29.70
CA ALA A 33 36.05 10.11 -29.91
C ALA A 33 36.59 9.55 -28.56
N ILE A 34 37.92 9.49 -28.35
CA ILE A 34 38.58 8.88 -27.17
C ILE A 34 39.73 9.77 -26.65
N SER A 35 39.91 9.86 -25.34
CA SER A 35 41.22 10.16 -24.70
C SER A 35 41.25 9.60 -23.28
N SER A 36 42.30 8.84 -22.96
CA SER A 36 42.44 8.14 -21.67
C SER A 36 43.50 8.82 -20.79
N ILE A 37 43.18 9.06 -19.52
CA ILE A 37 44.13 8.94 -18.40
C ILE A 37 43.37 8.49 -17.16
N ALA A 38 43.91 7.51 -16.45
CA ALA A 38 43.29 6.94 -15.26
C ALA A 38 43.65 7.73 -14.00
N SER A 39 42.66 7.95 -13.14
CA SER A 39 42.80 8.14 -11.70
C SER A 39 41.43 7.90 -11.06
N ASP A 40 41.26 6.77 -10.39
CA ASP A 40 40.13 6.57 -9.47
C ASP A 40 40.08 7.75 -8.48
N PRO A 41 38.90 8.39 -8.36
CA PRO A 41 37.99 7.90 -7.34
C PRO A 41 36.52 7.86 -7.77
N ALA A 42 35.88 6.71 -7.53
CA ALA A 42 34.43 6.48 -7.38
C ALA A 42 33.49 6.95 -8.53
N PRO A 43 32.60 6.07 -9.05
CA PRO A 43 31.62 6.48 -10.05
C PRO A 43 30.52 7.36 -9.45
N VAL A 44 30.77 8.68 -9.43
CA VAL A 44 29.70 9.68 -9.54
C VAL A 44 29.18 9.64 -10.97
N VAL A 45 28.19 8.80 -11.20
CA VAL A 45 27.42 8.79 -12.46
C VAL A 45 26.32 9.83 -12.38
N ASP A 46 26.69 11.08 -12.64
CA ASP A 46 25.77 12.12 -13.11
C ASP A 46 25.33 11.77 -14.55
N ASP A 47 24.56 10.69 -14.70
CA ASP A 47 23.88 10.38 -15.95
C ASP A 47 22.68 11.32 -16.10
N ALA A 48 22.75 12.19 -17.11
CA ALA A 48 21.70 13.16 -17.43
C ALA A 48 20.50 12.49 -18.15
N GLY A 49 19.97 11.43 -17.55
CA GLY A 49 18.60 11.01 -17.81
C GLY A 49 17.64 12.03 -17.21
N ASP A 50 16.50 12.26 -17.88
CA ASP A 50 15.34 12.94 -17.29
C ASP A 50 14.73 12.04 -16.20
N ALA A 51 15.43 11.94 -15.08
CA ALA A 51 14.88 11.47 -13.83
C ALA A 51 14.04 12.62 -13.25
N SER A 52 12.94 12.94 -13.94
CA SER A 52 11.70 13.26 -13.24
C SER A 52 11.63 12.32 -12.04
N PRO A 53 11.62 12.81 -10.78
CA PRO A 53 11.60 11.90 -9.65
C PRO A 53 10.42 10.98 -9.86
N VAL A 54 10.68 9.67 -9.92
CA VAL A 54 9.67 8.67 -9.61
C VAL A 54 9.32 8.91 -8.15
N VAL A 55 8.44 9.89 -7.96
CA VAL A 55 7.42 9.85 -6.93
C VAL A 55 6.73 8.53 -7.17
N ASP A 56 7.27 7.52 -6.50
CA ASP A 56 6.66 6.23 -6.37
C ASP A 56 5.31 6.52 -5.71
N ASN A 57 4.26 6.59 -6.54
CA ASN A 57 2.89 6.81 -6.11
C ASN A 57 2.33 5.51 -5.49
N SER A 58 3.22 4.74 -4.85
CA SER A 58 2.87 3.81 -3.78
C SER A 58 2.14 4.61 -2.73
N ASP A 59 0.80 4.50 -2.78
CA ASP A 59 -0.04 4.70 -1.61
C ASP A 59 0.66 4.08 -0.39
N PRO A 60 0.72 4.77 0.76
CA PRO A 60 1.50 4.34 1.92
C PRO A 60 0.94 3.04 2.49
N SER A 61 1.40 1.92 1.93
CA SER A 61 1.02 0.57 2.28
C SER A 61 1.85 0.14 3.48
N PHE A 62 1.24 0.26 4.66
CA PHE A 62 1.87 -0.15 5.90
C PHE A 62 1.81 -1.68 5.99
N VAL A 63 2.95 -2.33 5.78
CA VAL A 63 3.12 -3.77 6.00
C VAL A 63 3.74 -4.01 7.37
N MET A 64 3.18 -4.94 8.14
CA MET A 64 3.68 -5.30 9.47
C MET A 64 3.50 -6.78 9.79
N ASN A 65 4.32 -7.34 10.69
CA ASN A 65 4.21 -8.72 11.12
C ASN A 65 2.88 -8.96 11.88
N SER A 66 2.15 -10.03 11.56
CA SER A 66 0.84 -10.36 12.14
C SER A 66 0.89 -10.64 13.65
N MET A 67 2.02 -11.10 14.17
CA MET A 67 2.23 -11.36 15.58
C MET A 67 2.60 -10.10 16.39
N THR A 68 2.74 -8.92 15.76
CA THR A 68 3.11 -7.68 16.47
C THR A 68 2.05 -7.33 17.52
N PRO A 69 2.34 -7.39 18.83
CA PRO A 69 1.35 -7.13 19.86
C PRO A 69 1.18 -5.63 20.09
N ASN A 70 0.09 -5.24 20.76
CA ASN A 70 -0.15 -3.90 21.30
C ASN A 70 -0.25 -2.74 20.28
N VAL A 71 -0.29 -3.01 18.98
CA VAL A 71 -0.37 -2.01 17.89
C VAL A 71 -1.72 -2.04 17.17
N CYS A 72 -2.13 -0.91 16.59
CA CYS A 72 -3.46 -0.75 16.00
C CYS A 72 -3.72 -1.68 14.80
N GLY A 73 -2.72 -1.89 13.94
CA GLY A 73 -2.85 -2.69 12.72
C GLY A 73 -3.11 -4.17 12.95
N THR A 74 -2.72 -4.72 14.11
CA THR A 74 -3.01 -6.10 14.54
C THR A 74 -4.17 -6.20 15.55
N CYS A 75 -4.73 -5.06 15.98
CA CYS A 75 -5.79 -5.00 17.00
C CYS A 75 -7.18 -5.35 16.42
N GLN A 76 -7.97 -6.18 17.10
CA GLN A 76 -9.35 -6.52 16.72
C GLN A 76 -10.25 -5.29 16.51
N TYR A 77 -9.96 -4.18 17.18
CA TYR A 77 -10.76 -2.95 17.18
C TYR A 77 -10.33 -1.90 16.13
N TRP A 78 -9.47 -2.24 15.17
CA TRP A 78 -9.13 -1.37 14.05
C TRP A 78 -10.34 -1.09 13.16
N GLY A 79 -10.48 0.15 12.68
CA GLY A 79 -11.61 0.59 11.89
C GLY A 79 -11.43 0.59 10.36
N ALA A 80 -10.19 0.67 9.86
CA ALA A 80 -9.94 0.71 8.41
C ALA A 80 -9.72 -0.68 7.80
N GLN A 81 -9.72 -0.73 6.47
CA GLN A 81 -9.42 -1.97 5.75
C GLN A 81 -7.97 -2.40 6.00
N ARG A 82 -7.78 -3.72 6.08
CA ARG A 82 -6.49 -4.40 6.17
C ARG A 82 -6.62 -5.81 5.59
N ARG A 83 -5.52 -6.39 5.14
CA ARG A 83 -5.46 -7.75 4.57
C ARG A 83 -4.36 -8.54 5.27
N VAL A 84 -4.54 -9.84 5.38
CA VAL A 84 -3.48 -10.77 5.82
C VAL A 84 -2.78 -11.31 4.57
N SER A 85 -1.47 -11.55 4.64
CA SER A 85 -0.75 -12.28 3.60
C SER A 85 -1.22 -13.73 3.49
N GLU A 86 -1.01 -14.35 2.32
CA GLU A 86 -1.38 -15.75 2.07
C GLU A 86 -0.71 -16.74 3.05
N ASP A 87 0.48 -16.39 3.56
CA ASP A 87 1.22 -17.18 4.56
C ASP A 87 0.89 -16.83 6.02
N GLY A 88 -0.08 -15.94 6.27
CA GLY A 88 -0.50 -15.53 7.61
C GLY A 88 0.47 -14.63 8.38
N LYS A 89 1.70 -14.39 7.89
CA LYS A 89 2.78 -13.73 8.65
C LYS A 89 2.75 -12.21 8.63
N SER A 90 2.04 -11.61 7.69
CA SER A 90 2.02 -10.16 7.48
C SER A 90 0.60 -9.60 7.38
N VAL A 91 0.45 -8.33 7.75
CA VAL A 91 -0.77 -7.54 7.58
C VAL A 91 -0.42 -6.32 6.75
N SER A 92 -1.13 -6.12 5.64
CA SER A 92 -1.03 -4.92 4.80
C SER A 92 -2.23 -3.99 5.04
N ILE A 93 -1.94 -2.69 5.13
CA ILE A 93 -2.89 -1.65 5.52
C ILE A 93 -2.63 -0.41 4.66
N ASP A 94 -3.58 -0.07 3.79
CA ASP A 94 -3.38 0.94 2.74
C ASP A 94 -3.75 2.37 3.21
N SER A 95 -4.08 2.56 4.51
CA SER A 95 -4.61 3.83 5.03
C SER A 95 -4.48 3.97 6.55
N LEU A 96 -4.63 5.21 7.03
CA LEU A 96 -4.95 5.46 8.44
C LEU A 96 -6.35 4.93 8.78
N GLY A 97 -6.55 4.54 10.03
CA GLY A 97 -7.83 4.05 10.53
C GLY A 97 -8.23 4.74 11.83
N TRP A 98 -9.26 4.21 12.48
CA TRP A 98 -9.72 4.71 13.78
C TRP A 98 -9.84 3.57 14.79
N CYS A 99 -9.84 3.92 16.08
CA CYS A 99 -10.02 2.95 17.16
C CYS A 99 -11.50 2.79 17.53
N ASN A 100 -12.04 1.57 17.40
CA ASN A 100 -13.40 1.21 17.82
C ASN A 100 -13.49 0.73 19.29
N ASN A 101 -12.38 0.58 20.01
CA ASN A 101 -12.40 0.11 21.39
C ASN A 101 -12.85 1.24 22.33
N ARG A 102 -14.05 1.11 22.92
CA ARG A 102 -14.60 2.07 23.91
C ARG A 102 -13.72 2.25 25.16
N LYS A 103 -12.86 1.28 25.49
CA LYS A 103 -11.93 1.33 26.63
C LYS A 103 -10.60 2.03 26.28
N SER A 104 -10.39 2.40 25.02
CA SER A 104 -9.15 3.04 24.55
C SER A 104 -9.20 4.56 24.71
N PRO A 105 -8.11 5.24 25.14
CA PRO A 105 -8.01 6.70 25.11
C PRO A 105 -8.06 7.28 23.67
N ASN A 106 -7.95 6.41 22.66
CA ASN A 106 -8.05 6.75 21.24
C ASN A 106 -9.42 6.42 20.63
N PHE A 107 -10.43 6.04 21.42
CA PHE A 107 -11.76 5.73 20.90
C PHE A 107 -12.29 6.86 19.99
N ARG A 108 -12.72 6.50 18.77
CA ARG A 108 -13.17 7.43 17.71
C ARG A 108 -12.15 8.46 17.22
N LYS A 109 -10.86 8.33 17.57
CA LYS A 109 -9.78 9.13 16.99
C LYS A 109 -9.12 8.38 15.84
N THR A 110 -8.62 9.14 14.86
CA THR A 110 -7.73 8.62 13.82
C THR A 110 -6.40 8.17 14.44
N THR A 111 -5.90 7.02 14.00
CA THR A 111 -4.69 6.35 14.49
C THR A 111 -3.95 5.72 13.32
N GLY A 112 -2.61 5.67 13.38
CA GLY A 112 -1.81 4.91 12.42
C GLY A 112 -1.78 3.43 12.78
N PRO A 113 -1.49 2.52 11.83
CA PRO A 113 -1.43 1.08 12.11
C PRO A 113 -0.33 0.71 13.11
N GLN A 114 0.78 1.46 13.13
CA GLN A 114 1.85 1.28 14.12
C GLN A 114 1.57 1.97 15.48
N THR A 115 0.44 2.67 15.66
CA THR A 115 0.13 3.34 16.93
C THR A 115 -0.03 2.31 18.07
N GLY A 116 0.80 2.47 19.10
CA GLY A 116 0.90 1.63 20.29
C GLY A 116 2.01 2.14 21.24
N PRO A 117 2.32 1.43 22.33
CA PRO A 117 1.64 0.24 22.83
C PRO A 117 0.30 0.57 23.50
N MET A 118 -0.76 -0.20 23.21
CA MET A 118 -2.07 -0.04 23.82
C MET A 118 -2.31 -1.01 24.98
N LYS A 119 -2.77 -0.49 26.12
CA LYS A 119 -3.15 -1.31 27.31
C LYS A 119 -4.41 -2.17 27.14
N VAL A 120 -5.22 -1.87 26.12
CA VAL A 120 -6.52 -2.54 25.83
C VAL A 120 -6.51 -3.18 24.45
N TRP A 121 -5.36 -3.72 24.06
CA TRP A 121 -5.18 -4.44 22.81
C TRP A 121 -5.70 -5.88 22.94
N GLU A 122 -6.39 -6.32 21.90
CA GLU A 122 -6.82 -7.71 21.69
C GLU A 122 -6.42 -8.06 20.26
N GLN A 123 -5.83 -9.24 20.05
CA GLN A 123 -5.39 -9.68 18.72
C GLN A 123 -6.59 -9.81 17.78
N TRP A 124 -6.42 -9.35 16.53
CA TRP A 124 -7.43 -9.56 15.49
C TRP A 124 -7.59 -11.05 15.19
N ALA A 125 -8.81 -11.56 15.27
CA ALA A 125 -9.13 -12.98 15.15
C ALA A 125 -8.80 -13.60 13.77
N ALA A 126 -8.55 -12.79 12.73
CA ALA A 126 -8.05 -13.29 11.44
C ALA A 126 -6.55 -13.58 11.43
N LEU A 127 -5.82 -13.22 12.50
CA LEU A 127 -4.40 -13.49 12.67
C LEU A 127 -4.24 -14.78 13.48
N THR A 128 -4.58 -15.91 12.86
CA THR A 128 -4.44 -17.24 13.44
C THR A 128 -2.96 -17.60 13.60
N GLN A 129 -2.61 -18.13 14.76
CA GLN A 129 -1.32 -18.79 14.99
C GLN A 129 -1.56 -20.29 14.76
N GLU A 130 -1.10 -20.80 13.61
CA GLU A 130 -0.99 -22.24 13.32
C GLU A 130 0.41 -22.76 13.67
#